data_AF-A0A0D2TMJ5-F1
#
_entry.id   AF-A0A0D2TMJ5-F1
#
_cell.length_a   1.000
_cell.length_b   1.000
_cell.length_c   1.000
_cell.angle_alpha   90.00
_cell.angle_beta   90.00
_cell.angle_gamma   90.00
#
_symmetry.space_group_name_H-M   'P 1'
#
loop_
_entity.id
_entity.type
_entity.pdbx_description
1 polymer ?
#
loop_
_entity_poly.entity_id
_entity_poly.type
_entity_poly.pdbx_seq_one_letter_code
_entity_poly.pdbx_strand_id
1 'polypeptide(L)'
;MEQPLLSEKRSEIDENERLSSYQYVGRTGSVIPTASLAGTDVSIEEIRSATSFSTPYPPSIHAPLISSPEPLPNGQGDIPCPTCNADQEPGFYKENQMSQCPACYGRGLIAHRDGSDTICTKCDGKGKIPCATCGSRGLLKCKTCNGSGSLLTRKIAVVKWKTLSTRKVSATSGAASVPDEIFHRAKGVQLCNTQAYQCTPAYFADSFFLNTFSSDVIADRASVPPTARVICERHTISVVPVTRVTMRHHRQSFSFYIVGYSREVYLKDYYPARFCWGLCPCLEWLKV
;
A
#
# COMPACT_ATOMS: atom_id res chain seq x y z
N MET A 1 18.52 6.07 34.23
CA MET A 1 17.35 6.25 35.10
C MET A 1 16.40 7.14 34.30
N GLU A 2 15.25 6.75 33.76
CA GLU A 2 14.41 5.55 33.82
C GLU A 2 13.58 5.51 32.51
N GLN A 3 12.83 4.43 32.33
CA GLN A 3 12.26 3.91 31.08
C GLN A 3 11.07 4.69 30.45
N PRO A 4 10.71 4.34 29.19
CA PRO A 4 9.65 4.93 28.38
C PRO A 4 8.32 4.14 28.44
N LEU A 5 7.23 4.70 27.89
CA LEU A 5 5.93 4.00 27.70
C LEU A 5 5.45 4.06 26.23
N LEU A 6 5.64 2.92 25.53
CA LEU A 6 4.74 2.19 24.59
C LEU A 6 3.83 3.03 23.67
N SER A 7 3.94 3.11 22.33
CA SER A 7 4.13 2.13 21.22
C SER A 7 2.98 1.12 21.06
N GLU A 8 2.01 1.46 20.21
CA GLU A 8 1.06 0.52 19.60
C GLU A 8 1.74 -0.23 18.46
N LYS A 9 1.87 -1.56 18.63
CA LYS A 9 2.50 -2.48 17.68
C LYS A 9 1.54 -2.82 16.54
N ARG A 10 1.92 -2.42 15.33
CA ARG A 10 1.49 -3.00 14.06
C ARG A 10 2.39 -4.21 13.80
N SER A 11 1.84 -5.40 13.65
CA SER A 11 2.62 -6.61 13.38
C SER A 11 3.02 -6.66 11.90
N GLU A 12 4.25 -6.22 11.62
CA GLU A 12 5.00 -6.57 10.41
C GLU A 12 5.59 -7.97 10.62
N ILE A 13 5.28 -8.90 9.71
CA ILE A 13 5.97 -10.20 9.64
C ILE A 13 6.95 -10.09 8.47
N ASP A 14 8.22 -9.92 8.84
CA ASP A 14 9.39 -10.02 7.98
C ASP A 14 9.83 -11.50 8.02
N GLU A 15 9.58 -12.26 6.95
CA GLU A 15 10.07 -13.65 6.85
C GLU A 15 11.39 -13.67 6.09
N ASN A 16 12.45 -13.83 6.87
CA ASN A 16 13.82 -14.04 6.41
C ASN A 16 14.00 -15.53 6.06
N GLU A 17 14.30 -15.83 4.79
CA GLU A 17 14.50 -17.19 4.29
C GLU A 17 15.74 -17.85 4.95
N ARG A 18 15.55 -19.04 5.52
CA ARG A 18 16.64 -19.97 5.84
C ARG A 18 16.25 -21.38 5.42
N LEU A 19 16.74 -21.77 4.23
CA LEU A 19 16.65 -23.13 3.70
C LEU A 19 17.36 -24.10 4.65
N SER A 20 16.67 -25.17 5.09
CA SER A 20 17.32 -26.33 5.72
C SER A 20 16.69 -27.60 5.18
N SER A 21 17.46 -28.37 4.40
CA SER A 21 17.12 -29.72 3.96
C SER A 21 17.07 -30.68 5.14
N TYR A 22 16.13 -31.63 5.15
CA TYR A 22 16.30 -32.88 5.90
C TYR A 22 15.99 -34.09 5.03
N GLN A 23 16.81 -35.12 5.25
CA GLN A 23 16.93 -36.35 4.50
C GLN A 23 15.78 -37.33 4.80
N TYR A 24 15.53 -38.14 3.77
CA TYR A 24 14.69 -39.33 3.71
C TYR A 24 14.84 -40.28 4.92
N VAL A 25 13.71 -40.78 5.44
CA VAL A 25 13.64 -42.05 6.16
C VAL A 25 12.41 -42.82 5.65
N GLY A 26 12.62 -44.08 5.27
CA GLY A 26 11.71 -44.85 4.42
C GLY A 26 10.56 -45.60 5.12
N ARG A 27 9.50 -45.77 4.32
CA ARG A 27 8.69 -46.97 4.05
C ARG A 27 7.94 -47.66 5.22
N THR A 28 6.61 -47.73 5.07
CA THR A 28 5.82 -48.98 5.02
C THR A 28 4.52 -48.71 4.25
N GLY A 29 4.21 -49.56 3.26
CA GLY A 29 3.08 -49.39 2.36
C GLY A 29 1.75 -49.85 2.95
N SER A 30 0.66 -49.32 2.41
CA SER A 30 -0.62 -50.02 2.40
C SER A 30 -1.41 -49.67 1.13
N VAL A 31 -1.60 -50.72 0.37
CA VAL A 31 -2.49 -51.05 -0.74
C VAL A 31 -3.83 -50.28 -0.78
N ILE A 32 -4.18 -49.85 -2.00
CA ILE A 32 -5.47 -49.31 -2.45
C ILE A 32 -6.51 -50.45 -2.53
N PRO A 33 -7.80 -50.18 -2.24
CA PRO A 33 -8.87 -50.84 -2.97
C PRO A 33 -9.67 -49.83 -3.80
N THR A 34 -9.58 -50.03 -5.11
CA THR A 34 -10.42 -49.44 -6.15
C THR A 34 -11.81 -50.05 -6.04
N ALA A 35 -12.85 -49.22 -5.98
CA ALA A 35 -14.21 -49.65 -6.27
C ALA A 35 -14.80 -48.67 -7.30
N SER A 36 -14.90 -49.16 -8.53
CA SER A 36 -15.64 -48.55 -9.62
C SER A 36 -17.14 -48.58 -9.33
N LEU A 37 -17.83 -47.46 -9.55
CA LEU A 37 -19.27 -47.47 -9.80
C LEU A 37 -19.56 -46.68 -11.07
N ALA A 38 -20.33 -47.33 -11.91
CA ALA A 38 -20.57 -47.06 -13.31
C ALA A 38 -21.62 -45.97 -13.54
N GLY A 39 -21.56 -45.38 -14.74
CA GLY A 39 -22.75 -44.97 -15.47
C GLY A 39 -23.06 -43.48 -15.45
N THR A 40 -22.51 -42.74 -16.42
CA THR A 40 -23.32 -41.85 -17.28
C THR A 40 -22.50 -41.47 -18.50
N ASP A 41 -22.82 -42.10 -19.64
CA ASP A 41 -22.55 -41.54 -20.96
C ASP A 41 -23.36 -40.25 -21.10
N VAL A 42 -22.70 -39.15 -21.44
CA VAL A 42 -23.36 -37.98 -22.02
C VAL A 42 -22.53 -37.52 -23.20
N SER A 43 -23.18 -37.56 -24.36
CA SER A 43 -22.70 -37.23 -25.70
C SER A 43 -21.97 -35.89 -25.79
N ILE A 44 -20.93 -35.88 -26.62
CA ILE A 44 -20.25 -34.69 -27.11
C ILE A 44 -21.09 -34.10 -28.24
N GLU A 45 -21.62 -32.89 -28.04
CA GLU A 45 -21.95 -31.97 -29.13
C GLU A 45 -21.29 -30.60 -28.86
N GLU A 46 -20.58 -30.16 -29.89
CA GLU A 46 -19.78 -28.96 -30.04
C GLU A 46 -20.57 -27.67 -29.82
N ILE A 47 -19.98 -26.66 -29.16
CA ILE A 47 -20.00 -25.26 -29.62
C ILE A 47 -18.65 -24.65 -29.28
N ARG A 48 -17.87 -24.34 -30.32
CA ARG A 48 -16.73 -23.43 -30.23
C ARG A 48 -17.26 -22.04 -29.89
N SER A 49 -16.74 -21.42 -28.84
CA SER A 49 -16.84 -19.99 -28.65
C SER A 49 -15.54 -19.48 -28.06
N ALA A 50 -14.65 -19.06 -28.95
CA ALA A 50 -13.51 -18.24 -28.61
C ALA A 50 -14.02 -16.80 -28.46
N THR A 51 -13.99 -16.25 -27.25
CA THR A 51 -13.95 -14.80 -27.08
C THR A 51 -12.51 -14.35 -27.21
N SER A 52 -12.14 -13.99 -28.43
CA SER A 52 -10.95 -13.20 -28.70
C SER A 52 -11.15 -11.79 -28.13
N PHE A 53 -10.73 -11.57 -26.89
CA PHE A 53 -10.32 -10.24 -26.45
C PHE A 53 -8.81 -10.11 -26.64
N SER A 54 -8.43 -9.77 -27.86
CA SER A 54 -7.13 -9.17 -28.13
C SER A 54 -7.20 -7.70 -27.72
N THR A 55 -6.61 -7.34 -26.58
CA THR A 55 -6.09 -5.97 -26.43
C THR A 55 -4.74 -5.91 -27.15
N PRO A 56 -4.58 -5.15 -28.25
CA PRO A 56 -3.36 -5.18 -29.06
C PRO A 56 -2.20 -4.35 -28.48
N TYR A 57 -2.24 -3.96 -27.21
CA TYR A 57 -1.20 -3.10 -26.63
C TYR A 57 -0.65 -3.68 -25.32
N PRO A 58 0.67 -3.94 -25.24
CA PRO A 58 1.30 -4.13 -23.95
C PRO A 58 1.15 -2.82 -23.14
N PRO A 59 0.88 -2.88 -21.83
CA PRO A 59 0.84 -1.67 -21.01
C PRO A 59 2.24 -1.04 -21.06
N SER A 60 2.31 0.17 -21.62
CA SER A 60 3.53 0.97 -21.72
C SER A 60 4.30 0.96 -20.41
N ILE A 61 5.56 0.51 -20.48
CA ILE A 61 6.53 0.50 -19.37
C ILE A 61 6.98 1.94 -19.01
N HIS A 62 6.53 2.94 -19.77
CA HIS A 62 6.86 4.33 -19.52
C HIS A 62 6.16 4.83 -18.26
N ALA A 63 6.99 5.10 -17.24
CA ALA A 63 6.59 5.93 -16.11
C ALA A 63 5.93 7.22 -16.61
N PRO A 64 4.90 7.75 -15.93
CA PRO A 64 4.31 9.03 -16.31
C PRO A 64 5.44 10.06 -16.41
N LEU A 65 5.51 10.74 -17.56
CA LEU A 65 6.42 11.85 -17.76
C LEU A 65 6.06 12.93 -16.74
N ILE A 66 6.73 12.90 -15.58
CA ILE A 66 6.64 13.98 -14.60
C ILE A 66 7.42 15.13 -15.22
N SER A 67 6.73 15.96 -16.00
CA SER A 67 7.25 17.25 -16.45
C SER A 67 7.73 18.01 -15.20
N SER A 68 9.01 18.37 -15.20
CA SER A 68 9.54 19.29 -14.19
C SER A 68 8.85 20.64 -14.40
N PRO A 69 8.49 21.36 -13.32
CA PRO A 69 8.12 22.77 -13.45
C PRO A 69 9.25 23.50 -14.17
N GLU A 70 8.92 24.36 -15.12
CA GLU A 70 9.89 25.22 -15.78
C GLU A 70 10.70 25.99 -14.72
N PRO A 71 12.04 25.99 -14.80
CA PRO A 71 12.85 26.76 -13.88
C PRO A 71 12.49 28.24 -14.01
N LEU A 72 12.29 28.90 -12.86
CA LEU A 72 12.07 30.35 -12.81
C LEU A 72 13.17 31.07 -13.59
N PRO A 73 12.81 32.09 -14.39
CA PRO A 73 13.78 32.81 -15.19
C PRO A 73 14.74 33.52 -14.22
N ASN A 74 16.02 33.27 -14.44
CA ASN A 74 17.18 33.89 -13.79
C ASN A 74 17.58 33.27 -12.45
N GLY A 75 18.29 32.14 -12.54
CA GLY A 75 19.10 31.55 -11.47
C GLY A 75 20.31 32.41 -11.06
N GLN A 76 20.12 33.71 -10.84
CA GLN A 76 21.20 34.68 -10.58
C GLN A 76 21.52 34.84 -9.09
N GLY A 77 20.81 34.18 -8.18
CA GLY A 77 21.13 34.21 -6.75
C GLY A 77 20.76 35.50 -6.05
N ASP A 78 20.55 36.57 -6.81
CA ASP A 78 20.17 37.89 -6.36
C ASP A 78 18.83 38.31 -6.98
N ILE A 79 18.11 39.18 -6.28
CA ILE A 79 16.84 39.77 -6.69
C ILE A 79 16.99 41.30 -6.82
N PRO A 80 16.35 41.94 -7.81
CA PRO A 80 16.34 43.40 -7.93
C PRO A 80 15.84 44.07 -6.64
N CYS A 81 16.52 45.14 -6.24
CA CYS A 81 16.10 45.95 -5.09
C CYS A 81 14.74 46.60 -5.40
N PRO A 82 13.68 46.32 -4.60
CA PRO A 82 12.35 46.86 -4.87
C PRO A 82 12.28 48.37 -4.70
N THR A 83 13.17 48.96 -3.90
CA THR A 83 13.23 50.41 -3.70
C THR A 83 13.88 51.14 -4.89
N CYS A 84 14.85 50.51 -5.56
CA CYS A 84 15.58 51.12 -6.68
C CYS A 84 14.94 50.81 -8.04
N ASN A 85 14.18 49.72 -8.13
CA ASN A 85 13.69 49.17 -9.39
C ASN A 85 12.18 48.84 -9.33
N ALA A 86 11.39 49.61 -8.56
CA ALA A 86 9.95 49.37 -8.34
C ALA A 86 9.13 49.28 -9.64
N ASP A 87 9.53 50.04 -10.67
CA ASP A 87 8.79 50.21 -11.93
C ASP A 87 9.55 49.66 -13.15
N GLN A 88 10.55 48.80 -12.95
CA GLN A 88 11.37 48.28 -14.07
C GLN A 88 10.88 46.94 -14.59
N GLU A 89 11.08 46.73 -15.90
CA GLU A 89 10.87 45.44 -16.55
C GLU A 89 11.83 44.37 -16.00
N PRO A 90 11.38 43.11 -15.86
CA PRO A 90 12.21 42.01 -15.40
C PRO A 90 13.46 41.82 -16.27
N GLY A 91 14.63 41.75 -15.67
CA GLY A 91 15.90 41.44 -16.34
C GLY A 91 16.94 42.56 -16.36
N PHE A 92 16.55 43.80 -16.04
CA PHE A 92 17.47 44.93 -15.87
C PHE A 92 17.37 45.49 -14.46
N TYR A 93 18.51 45.90 -13.88
CA TYR A 93 18.57 46.59 -12.60
C TYR A 93 19.52 47.78 -12.68
N LYS A 94 19.24 48.80 -11.87
CA LYS A 94 20.08 49.99 -11.77
C LYS A 94 21.06 49.88 -10.60
N GLU A 95 22.34 49.89 -10.92
CA GLU A 95 23.41 50.05 -9.94
C GLU A 95 23.59 51.53 -9.54
N ASN A 96 24.32 51.75 -8.45
CA ASN A 96 24.73 53.06 -7.94
C ASN A 96 23.56 54.03 -7.65
N GLN A 97 22.37 53.50 -7.37
CA GLN A 97 21.21 54.33 -7.03
C GLN A 97 21.37 54.94 -5.64
N MET A 98 21.37 56.27 -5.60
CA MET A 98 21.50 57.07 -4.40
C MET A 98 20.14 57.67 -4.01
N SER A 99 19.83 57.64 -2.73
CA SER A 99 18.62 58.26 -2.17
C SER A 99 18.94 59.66 -1.63
N GLN A 100 17.95 60.57 -1.64
CA GLN A 100 18.12 61.86 -0.99
C GLN A 100 18.38 61.65 0.51
N CYS A 101 19.35 62.39 1.06
CA CYS A 101 19.64 62.31 2.47
C CYS A 101 18.42 62.83 3.26
N PRO A 102 17.80 62.02 4.13
CA PRO A 102 16.60 62.42 4.86
C PRO A 102 16.89 63.45 5.95
N ALA A 103 18.15 63.63 6.35
CA ALA A 103 18.54 64.59 7.38
C ALA A 103 18.65 66.03 6.82
N CYS A 104 19.02 66.19 5.54
CA CYS A 104 19.18 67.50 4.91
C CYS A 104 18.31 67.68 3.66
N TYR A 105 17.43 66.72 3.35
CA TYR A 105 16.53 66.73 2.19
C TYR A 105 17.21 67.10 0.86
N GLY A 106 18.41 66.55 0.61
CA GLY A 106 19.16 66.84 -0.61
C GLY A 106 20.10 68.05 -0.55
N ARG A 107 20.03 68.90 0.49
CA ARG A 107 20.84 70.14 0.56
C ARG A 107 22.33 69.91 0.84
N GLY A 108 22.68 68.85 1.56
CA GLY A 108 24.04 68.66 2.08
C GLY A 108 24.36 69.49 3.32
N LEU A 109 23.49 70.45 3.68
CA LEU A 109 23.62 71.32 4.84
C LEU A 109 22.39 71.20 5.76
N ILE A 110 22.59 71.41 7.05
CA ILE A 110 21.55 71.50 8.08
C ILE A 110 21.48 72.95 8.54
N ALA A 111 20.33 73.58 8.31
CA ALA A 111 20.06 74.96 8.70
C ALA A 111 19.65 75.04 10.17
N HIS A 112 20.28 75.95 10.91
CA HIS A 112 19.99 76.23 12.32
C HIS A 112 19.10 77.47 12.47
N ARG A 113 18.47 77.61 13.64
CA ARG A 113 17.54 78.72 13.92
C ARG A 113 18.22 80.08 14.00
N ASP A 114 19.52 80.11 14.27
CA ASP A 114 20.35 81.31 14.29
C ASP A 114 20.80 81.75 12.88
N GLY A 115 20.38 81.03 11.83
CA GLY A 115 20.73 81.30 10.44
C GLY A 115 22.08 80.73 10.02
N SER A 116 22.78 79.98 10.89
CA SER A 116 24.00 79.28 10.53
C SER A 116 23.70 77.94 9.84
N ASP A 117 24.55 77.54 8.90
CA ASP A 117 24.47 76.24 8.23
C ASP A 117 25.63 75.36 8.70
N THR A 118 25.33 74.09 9.00
CA THR A 118 26.37 73.08 9.28
C THR A 118 26.36 71.98 8.23
N ILE A 119 27.54 71.43 7.94
CA ILE A 119 27.66 70.31 7.01
C ILE A 119 26.89 69.11 7.56
N CYS A 120 26.00 68.55 6.75
CA CYS A 120 25.26 67.36 7.13
C CYS A 120 26.22 66.16 7.26
N THR A 121 26.49 65.76 8.50
CA THR A 121 27.38 64.63 8.84
C THR A 121 26.87 63.29 8.33
N LYS A 122 25.57 63.16 8.08
CA LYS A 122 24.97 61.92 7.57
C LYS A 122 25.28 61.66 6.08
N CYS A 123 25.63 62.70 5.32
CA CYS A 123 25.95 62.58 3.90
C CYS A 123 27.28 63.25 3.52
N ASP A 124 28.06 63.69 4.50
CA ASP A 124 29.29 64.45 4.33
C ASP A 124 29.16 65.61 3.32
N GLY A 125 28.08 66.37 3.43
CA GLY A 125 27.82 67.50 2.53
C GLY A 125 27.30 67.14 1.13
N LYS A 126 27.19 65.86 0.77
CA LYS A 126 26.82 65.44 -0.60
C LYS A 126 25.32 65.52 -0.90
N GLY A 127 24.47 65.66 0.11
CA GLY A 127 23.01 65.70 -0.02
C GLY A 127 22.34 64.37 -0.38
N LYS A 128 23.11 63.35 -0.77
CA LYS A 128 22.60 62.01 -1.13
C LYS A 128 23.33 60.93 -0.33
N ILE A 129 22.63 59.85 -0.02
CA ILE A 129 23.17 58.67 0.69
C ILE A 129 22.86 57.39 -0.09
N PRO A 130 23.66 56.32 0.10
CA PRO A 130 23.39 55.03 -0.52
C PRO A 130 21.97 54.54 -0.25
N CYS A 131 21.41 53.76 -1.18
CA CYS A 131 20.10 53.15 -0.94
C CYS A 131 20.14 52.33 0.36
N ALA A 132 19.24 52.63 1.30
CA ALA A 132 19.18 51.93 2.59
C ALA A 132 18.91 50.43 2.45
N THR A 133 18.24 50.01 1.37
CA THR A 133 17.85 48.62 1.13
C THR A 133 18.97 47.79 0.52
N CYS A 134 19.66 48.29 -0.52
CA CYS A 134 20.68 47.52 -1.27
C CYS A 134 22.12 48.04 -1.13
N GLY A 135 22.33 49.14 -0.41
CA GLY A 135 23.64 49.80 -0.32
C GLY A 135 24.13 50.32 -1.67
N SER A 136 23.21 50.79 -2.52
CA SER A 136 23.45 51.22 -3.90
C SER A 136 23.84 50.11 -4.90
N ARG A 137 23.85 48.82 -4.51
CA ARG A 137 24.16 47.73 -5.45
C ARG A 137 23.06 47.42 -6.46
N GLY A 138 21.84 47.92 -6.26
CA GLY A 138 20.69 47.63 -7.13
C GLY A 138 20.12 46.21 -6.96
N LEU A 139 20.84 45.30 -6.32
CA LEU A 139 20.48 43.91 -6.07
C LEU A 139 20.49 43.56 -4.58
N LEU A 140 19.70 42.55 -4.22
CA LEU A 140 19.62 41.95 -2.89
C LEU A 140 19.86 40.45 -2.99
N LYS A 141 20.53 39.87 -2.00
CA LYS A 141 20.72 38.42 -1.91
C LYS A 141 19.35 37.73 -1.85
N CYS A 142 19.09 36.80 -2.77
CA CYS A 142 17.84 36.04 -2.77
C CYS A 142 17.77 35.21 -1.48
N LYS A 143 16.72 35.40 -0.68
CA LYS A 143 16.53 34.64 0.56
C LYS A 143 16.21 33.17 0.30
N THR A 144 15.55 32.87 -0.81
CA THR A 144 15.10 31.50 -1.15
C THR A 144 16.26 30.58 -1.49
N CYS A 145 17.21 31.03 -2.32
CA CYS A 145 18.40 30.24 -2.68
C CYS A 145 19.66 30.68 -1.90
N ASN A 146 19.52 31.65 -0.98
CA ASN A 146 20.63 32.24 -0.21
C ASN A 146 21.83 32.63 -1.10
N GLY A 147 21.59 33.28 -2.24
CA GLY A 147 22.66 33.72 -3.14
C GLY A 147 23.18 32.66 -4.11
N SER A 148 22.75 31.39 -4.00
CA SER A 148 23.33 30.30 -4.81
C SER A 148 22.80 30.22 -6.24
N GLY A 149 21.75 30.97 -6.57
CA GLY A 149 21.13 30.96 -7.91
C GLY A 149 20.45 29.65 -8.30
N SER A 150 20.49 28.65 -7.43
CA SER A 150 19.94 27.32 -7.69
C SER A 150 19.14 26.84 -6.49
N LEU A 151 18.10 26.06 -6.76
CA LEU A 151 17.31 25.38 -5.74
C LEU A 151 17.39 23.89 -6.00
N LEU A 152 17.78 23.14 -4.98
CA LEU A 152 17.68 21.68 -5.00
C LEU A 152 16.21 21.30 -4.90
N THR A 153 15.64 20.89 -6.02
CA THR A 153 14.31 20.26 -6.04
C THR A 153 14.48 18.75 -6.04
N ARG A 154 13.65 18.04 -5.27
CA ARG A 154 13.57 16.58 -5.32
C ARG A 154 12.15 16.15 -5.59
N LYS A 155 11.99 15.18 -6.50
CA LYS A 155 10.72 14.49 -6.74
C LYS A 155 10.72 13.22 -5.91
N ILE A 156 9.74 13.05 -5.02
CA ILE A 156 9.59 11.86 -4.20
C ILE A 156 8.38 11.07 -4.69
N ALA A 157 8.60 9.86 -5.19
CA ALA A 157 7.52 8.91 -5.45
C ALA A 157 7.26 8.07 -4.20
N VAL A 158 6.03 8.09 -3.68
CA VAL A 158 5.63 7.26 -2.54
C VAL A 158 4.92 6.02 -3.07
N VAL A 159 5.57 4.87 -3.01
CA VAL A 159 4.99 3.58 -3.41
C VAL A 159 4.31 2.96 -2.21
N LYS A 160 3.05 2.51 -2.38
CA LYS A 160 2.30 1.75 -1.38
C LYS A 160 1.96 0.38 -1.94
N TRP A 161 2.25 -0.65 -1.16
CA TRP A 161 1.90 -2.02 -1.48
C TRP A 161 0.58 -2.39 -0.80
N LYS A 162 -0.33 -3.01 -1.53
CA LYS A 162 -1.61 -3.50 -0.99
C LYS A 162 -1.95 -4.84 -1.63
N THR A 163 -2.27 -5.82 -0.81
CA THR A 163 -2.81 -7.10 -1.26
C THR A 163 -4.32 -6.99 -1.36
N LEU A 164 -4.86 -7.30 -2.53
CA LEU A 164 -6.30 -7.52 -2.72
C LEU A 164 -6.53 -9.03 -2.70
N SER A 165 -7.52 -9.47 -1.94
CA SER A 165 -7.83 -10.91 -1.81
C SER A 165 -9.31 -11.16 -1.96
N THR A 166 -9.66 -12.03 -2.90
CA THR A 166 -10.97 -12.69 -2.96
C THR A 166 -10.83 -14.09 -2.37
N ARG A 167 -11.80 -14.52 -1.57
CA ARG A 167 -11.88 -15.89 -1.05
C ARG A 167 -13.28 -16.44 -1.29
N LYS A 168 -13.37 -17.71 -1.65
CA LYS A 168 -14.63 -18.43 -1.84
C LYS A 168 -14.52 -19.74 -1.09
N VAL A 169 -15.59 -20.15 -0.45
CA VAL A 169 -15.71 -21.46 0.19
C VAL A 169 -16.78 -22.23 -0.56
N SER A 170 -16.49 -23.50 -0.88
CA SER A 170 -17.49 -24.42 -1.41
C SER A 170 -17.56 -25.63 -0.49
N ALA A 171 -18.57 -25.63 0.38
CA ALA A 171 -18.79 -26.69 1.35
C ALA A 171 -19.73 -27.75 0.75
N THR A 172 -19.42 -29.03 0.98
CA THR A 172 -20.35 -30.12 0.67
C THR A 172 -21.59 -30.04 1.58
N SER A 173 -22.69 -30.68 1.18
CA SER A 173 -23.95 -30.68 1.94
C SER A 173 -23.78 -31.06 3.42
N GLY A 174 -22.84 -31.97 3.72
CA GLY A 174 -22.50 -32.38 5.09
C GLY A 174 -21.87 -31.27 5.94
N ALA A 175 -21.23 -30.28 5.32
CA ALA A 175 -20.51 -29.18 5.97
C ALA A 175 -21.17 -27.80 5.78
N ALA A 176 -22.31 -27.72 5.09
CA ALA A 176 -22.99 -26.45 4.77
C ALA A 176 -23.46 -25.64 5.99
N SER A 177 -23.49 -26.23 7.20
CA SER A 177 -23.80 -25.51 8.44
C SER A 177 -22.58 -24.85 9.10
N VAL A 178 -21.38 -25.10 8.60
CA VAL A 178 -20.13 -24.49 9.08
C VAL A 178 -19.93 -23.14 8.37
N PRO A 179 -19.75 -22.03 9.10
CA PRO A 179 -19.52 -20.71 8.49
C PRO A 179 -18.17 -20.60 7.77
N ASP A 180 -18.11 -19.74 6.76
CA ASP A 180 -16.91 -19.46 5.95
C ASP A 180 -15.73 -18.94 6.80
N GLU A 181 -15.99 -18.19 7.87
CA GLU A 181 -14.93 -17.71 8.76
C GLU A 181 -14.21 -18.84 9.50
N ILE A 182 -14.86 -19.99 9.69
CA ILE A 182 -14.22 -21.19 10.22
C ILE A 182 -13.28 -21.77 9.16
N PHE A 183 -13.74 -21.86 7.92
CA PHE A 183 -12.92 -22.37 6.81
C PHE A 183 -11.73 -21.47 6.48
N HIS A 184 -11.87 -20.15 6.60
CA HIS A 184 -10.79 -19.20 6.33
C HIS A 184 -9.58 -19.33 7.27
N ARG A 185 -9.78 -19.85 8.49
CA ARG A 185 -8.71 -20.07 9.47
C ARG A 185 -8.28 -21.53 9.61
N ALA A 186 -9.15 -22.47 9.26
CA ALA A 186 -8.88 -23.88 9.38
C ALA A 186 -7.75 -24.34 8.47
N LYS A 187 -6.92 -25.27 8.96
CA LYS A 187 -5.83 -25.85 8.18
C LYS A 187 -6.32 -27.02 7.32
N GLY A 188 -5.89 -27.07 6.05
CA GLY A 188 -6.25 -28.13 5.11
C GLY A 188 -5.06 -28.59 4.26
N VAL A 189 -5.33 -29.41 3.24
CA VAL A 189 -4.34 -29.75 2.20
C VAL A 189 -4.40 -28.71 1.11
N GLN A 190 -3.26 -28.13 0.75
CA GLN A 190 -3.17 -27.27 -0.43
C GLN A 190 -3.06 -28.13 -1.69
N LEU A 191 -4.01 -27.99 -2.60
CA LEU A 191 -4.01 -28.70 -3.89
C LEU A 191 -3.32 -27.89 -4.99
N CYS A 192 -3.40 -26.56 -4.92
CA CYS A 192 -2.78 -25.66 -5.88
C CYS A 192 -2.24 -24.42 -5.17
N ASN A 193 -1.09 -23.94 -5.63
CA ASN A 193 -0.43 -22.74 -5.16
C ASN A 193 0.43 -22.18 -6.29
N THR A 194 -0.22 -21.49 -7.22
CA THR A 194 0.45 -20.91 -8.39
C THR A 194 0.66 -19.44 -8.15
N GLN A 195 1.84 -18.95 -8.51
CA GLN A 195 2.20 -17.55 -8.45
C GLN A 195 2.62 -17.09 -9.85
N ALA A 196 2.03 -15.99 -10.32
CA ALA A 196 2.29 -15.42 -11.64
C ALA A 196 2.00 -13.92 -11.64
N TYR A 197 2.32 -13.21 -12.72
CA TYR A 197 1.84 -11.83 -12.89
C TYR A 197 0.30 -11.77 -12.95
N GLN A 198 -0.29 -12.73 -13.66
CA GLN A 198 -1.72 -12.97 -13.72
C GLN A 198 -1.94 -14.49 -13.70
N CYS A 199 -2.68 -14.98 -12.71
CA CYS A 199 -2.91 -16.42 -12.58
C CYS A 199 -4.02 -16.87 -13.52
N THR A 200 -3.91 -18.06 -14.11
CA THR A 200 -5.00 -18.73 -14.83
C THR A 200 -5.71 -19.73 -13.91
N PRO A 201 -6.94 -20.16 -14.26
CA PRO A 201 -7.57 -21.27 -13.55
C PRO A 201 -6.68 -22.51 -13.51
N ALA A 202 -6.65 -23.17 -12.36
CA ALA A 202 -5.96 -24.44 -12.18
C ALA A 202 -6.74 -25.57 -12.85
N TYR A 203 -6.00 -26.55 -13.37
CA TYR A 203 -6.56 -27.75 -13.98
C TYR A 203 -6.32 -28.98 -13.10
N PHE A 204 -7.40 -29.71 -12.83
CA PHE A 204 -7.46 -30.96 -12.09
C PHE A 204 -8.10 -32.00 -13.00
N ALA A 205 -7.31 -32.98 -13.46
CA ALA A 205 -7.76 -33.99 -14.42
C ALA A 205 -9.00 -34.76 -13.94
N ASP A 206 -9.03 -35.07 -12.64
CA ASP A 206 -10.06 -35.93 -12.04
C ASP A 206 -11.18 -35.13 -11.34
N SER A 207 -11.27 -33.82 -11.57
CA SER A 207 -12.27 -33.00 -10.88
C SER A 207 -12.79 -31.81 -11.70
N PHE A 208 -13.93 -32.03 -12.35
CA PHE A 208 -14.70 -30.95 -12.98
C PHE A 208 -15.06 -29.85 -11.98
N PHE A 209 -15.51 -30.24 -10.78
CA PHE A 209 -15.87 -29.30 -9.73
C PHE A 209 -14.72 -28.36 -9.35
N LEU A 210 -13.50 -28.87 -9.17
CA LEU A 210 -12.35 -28.02 -8.85
C LEU A 210 -11.95 -27.11 -10.02
N ASN A 211 -12.13 -27.55 -11.27
CA ASN A 211 -11.87 -26.73 -12.46
C ASN A 211 -12.86 -25.57 -12.55
N THR A 212 -14.16 -25.83 -12.35
CA THR A 212 -15.20 -24.81 -12.32
C THR A 212 -14.98 -23.86 -11.15
N PHE A 213 -14.75 -24.40 -9.95
CA PHE A 213 -14.50 -23.58 -8.76
C PHE A 213 -13.26 -22.69 -8.93
N SER A 214 -12.19 -23.24 -9.50
CA SER A 214 -11.00 -22.45 -9.82
C SER A 214 -11.30 -21.33 -10.81
N SER A 215 -12.12 -21.60 -11.83
CA SER A 215 -12.48 -20.61 -12.85
C SER A 215 -13.33 -19.49 -12.26
N ASP A 216 -14.29 -19.82 -11.40
CA ASP A 216 -15.14 -18.85 -10.70
C ASP A 216 -14.32 -17.91 -9.83
N VAL A 217 -13.41 -18.44 -9.00
CA VAL A 217 -12.57 -17.62 -8.10
C VAL A 217 -11.69 -16.64 -8.91
N ILE A 218 -11.22 -17.09 -10.07
CA ILE A 218 -10.46 -16.29 -11.02
C ILE A 218 -11.35 -15.25 -11.73
N ALA A 219 -12.61 -15.55 -12.02
CA ALA A 219 -13.55 -14.57 -12.56
C ALA A 219 -13.90 -13.49 -11.51
N ASP A 220 -14.05 -13.88 -10.25
CA ASP A 220 -14.37 -12.99 -9.11
C ASP A 220 -13.16 -12.23 -8.54
N ARG A 221 -12.11 -12.01 -9.36
CA ARG A 221 -10.92 -11.25 -8.96
C ARG A 221 -11.28 -9.86 -8.45
N ALA A 222 -10.63 -9.46 -7.36
CA ALA A 222 -10.79 -8.12 -6.81
C ALA A 222 -10.40 -7.04 -7.82
N SER A 223 -11.23 -6.02 -7.97
CA SER A 223 -10.97 -4.91 -8.89
C SER A 223 -9.74 -4.12 -8.46
N VAL A 224 -8.82 -3.92 -9.41
CA VAL A 224 -7.59 -3.14 -9.19
C VAL A 224 -7.89 -1.67 -9.48
N PRO A 225 -7.61 -0.75 -8.54
CA PRO A 225 -7.82 0.68 -8.78
C PRO A 225 -7.00 1.18 -9.99
N PRO A 226 -7.50 2.13 -10.79
CA PRO A 226 -6.77 2.67 -11.94
C PRO A 226 -5.40 3.31 -11.61
N THR A 227 -5.20 3.70 -10.35
CA THR A 227 -3.94 4.28 -9.84
C THR A 227 -2.92 3.23 -9.40
N ALA A 228 -3.27 1.95 -9.47
CA ALA A 228 -2.44 0.83 -9.04
C ALA A 228 -2.11 -0.10 -10.22
N ARG A 229 -1.05 -0.89 -10.04
CA ARG A 229 -0.68 -1.96 -10.97
C ARG A 229 -0.54 -3.26 -10.22
N VAL A 230 -0.95 -4.36 -10.85
CA VAL A 230 -0.68 -5.71 -10.35
C VAL A 230 0.80 -5.98 -10.49
N ILE A 231 1.44 -6.46 -9.42
CA ILE A 231 2.83 -6.93 -9.47
C ILE A 231 2.91 -8.44 -9.50
N CYS A 232 1.95 -9.10 -8.87
CA CYS A 232 1.90 -10.52 -8.72
C CYS A 232 0.51 -10.93 -8.21
N GLU A 233 0.02 -12.03 -8.74
CA GLU A 233 -1.14 -12.76 -8.25
C GLU A 233 -0.70 -14.11 -7.70
N ARG A 234 -1.42 -14.58 -6.69
CA ARG A 234 -1.28 -15.92 -6.14
C ARG A 234 -2.65 -16.58 -6.12
N HIS A 235 -2.77 -17.70 -6.82
CA HIS A 235 -3.97 -18.52 -6.82
C HIS A 235 -3.75 -19.74 -5.94
N THR A 236 -4.60 -19.92 -4.93
CA THR A 236 -4.48 -21.02 -3.97
C THR A 236 -5.79 -21.75 -3.84
N ILE A 237 -5.74 -23.07 -3.96
CA ILE A 237 -6.88 -23.96 -3.72
C ILE A 237 -6.48 -24.92 -2.62
N SER A 238 -7.30 -24.99 -1.57
CA SER A 238 -7.09 -25.90 -0.45
C SER A 238 -8.37 -26.66 -0.13
N VAL A 239 -8.21 -27.92 0.29
CA VAL A 239 -9.30 -28.74 0.81
C VAL A 239 -9.17 -28.83 2.32
N VAL A 240 -10.21 -28.41 3.02
CA VAL A 240 -10.31 -28.48 4.48
C VAL A 240 -11.20 -29.67 4.84
N PRO A 241 -10.69 -30.71 5.50
CA PRO A 241 -11.52 -31.84 5.92
C PRO A 241 -12.53 -31.39 6.99
N VAL A 242 -13.75 -31.92 6.93
CA VAL A 242 -14.80 -31.67 7.92
C VAL A 242 -15.38 -32.99 8.38
N THR A 243 -15.39 -33.22 9.69
CA THR A 243 -16.03 -34.38 10.30
C THR A 243 -17.22 -33.91 11.12
N ARG A 244 -18.42 -34.32 10.73
CA ARG A 244 -19.63 -34.12 11.54
C ARG A 244 -19.76 -35.25 12.54
N VAL A 245 -19.65 -34.95 13.82
CA VAL A 245 -19.89 -35.91 14.90
C VAL A 245 -21.33 -35.75 15.35
N THR A 246 -22.12 -36.81 15.27
CA THR A 246 -23.49 -36.84 15.78
C THR A 246 -23.57 -37.80 16.95
N MET A 247 -23.86 -37.26 18.13
CA MET A 247 -24.06 -38.01 19.35
C MET A 247 -25.55 -38.23 19.55
N ARG A 248 -25.94 -39.42 20.01
CA ARG A 248 -27.32 -39.75 20.33
C ARG A 248 -27.40 -40.29 21.75
N HIS A 249 -28.22 -39.66 22.58
CA HIS A 249 -28.48 -40.11 23.95
C HIS A 249 -29.98 -40.08 24.22
N HIS A 250 -30.55 -41.24 24.59
CA HIS A 250 -32.01 -41.47 24.66
C HIS A 250 -32.77 -40.97 23.40
N ARG A 251 -33.65 -39.97 23.55
CA ARG A 251 -34.43 -39.35 22.45
C ARG A 251 -33.82 -38.05 21.92
N GLN A 252 -32.64 -37.66 22.38
CA GLN A 252 -31.96 -36.44 21.95
C GLN A 252 -30.76 -36.78 21.07
N SER A 253 -30.53 -35.96 20.05
CA SER A 253 -29.31 -35.97 19.25
C SER A 253 -28.66 -34.60 19.28
N PHE A 254 -27.33 -34.60 19.26
CA PHE A 254 -26.51 -33.40 19.20
C PHE A 254 -25.43 -33.59 18.15
N SER A 255 -25.14 -32.56 17.36
CA SER A 255 -24.05 -32.63 16.39
C SER A 255 -23.14 -31.43 16.46
N PHE A 256 -21.84 -31.70 16.31
CA PHE A 256 -20.80 -30.70 16.17
C PHE A 256 -19.87 -31.08 15.01
N TYR A 257 -19.03 -30.14 14.62
CA TYR A 257 -18.13 -30.26 13.48
C TYR A 257 -16.69 -30.14 13.95
N ILE A 258 -15.84 -31.04 13.48
CA ILE A 258 -14.38 -30.91 13.59
C ILE A 258 -13.89 -30.47 12.22
N VAL A 259 -13.25 -29.30 12.16
CA VAL A 259 -12.89 -28.61 10.92
C VAL A 259 -11.38 -28.49 10.81
N GLY A 260 -10.84 -28.97 9.69
CA GLY A 260 -9.43 -28.90 9.36
C GLY A 260 -8.53 -29.82 10.18
N TYR A 261 -7.24 -29.82 9.80
CA TYR A 261 -6.20 -30.55 10.53
C TYR A 261 -5.82 -29.92 11.86
N SER A 262 -6.18 -28.65 12.08
CA SER A 262 -6.14 -28.02 13.40
C SER A 262 -7.20 -28.56 14.36
N ARG A 263 -8.10 -29.45 13.90
CA ARG A 263 -9.19 -30.05 14.69
C ARG A 263 -10.06 -29.01 15.40
N GLU A 264 -10.38 -27.91 14.71
CA GLU A 264 -11.22 -26.86 15.30
C GLU A 264 -12.65 -27.35 15.48
N VAL A 265 -13.19 -27.18 16.68
CA VAL A 265 -14.55 -27.62 17.01
C VAL A 265 -15.54 -26.48 16.79
N TYR A 266 -16.50 -26.68 15.88
CA TYR A 266 -17.62 -25.78 15.67
C TYR A 266 -18.92 -26.43 16.14
N LEU A 267 -19.62 -25.75 17.06
CA LEU A 267 -20.93 -26.16 17.55
C LEU A 267 -21.98 -25.24 16.92
N LYS A 268 -22.91 -25.82 16.16
CA LYS A 268 -24.02 -25.07 15.56
C LYS A 268 -25.04 -24.64 16.62
N ASP A 269 -25.34 -25.57 17.53
CA ASP A 269 -26.36 -25.41 18.59
C ASP A 269 -25.70 -25.42 19.97
N TYR A 270 -26.39 -24.86 20.96
CA TYR A 270 -25.91 -24.83 22.34
C TYR A 270 -25.75 -26.26 22.89
N TYR A 271 -24.68 -26.48 23.66
CA TYR A 271 -24.39 -27.80 24.22
C TYR A 271 -25.56 -28.28 25.11
N PRO A 272 -26.09 -29.51 24.92
CA PRO A 272 -27.33 -29.94 25.57
C PRO A 272 -27.26 -29.96 27.11
N ALA A 273 -26.07 -30.13 27.70
CA ALA A 273 -25.91 -30.11 29.14
C ALA A 273 -25.60 -28.67 29.63
N ARG A 274 -26.61 -28.00 30.19
CA ARG A 274 -26.50 -26.64 30.75
C ARG A 274 -25.92 -26.57 32.16
N PHE A 275 -25.64 -27.71 32.80
CA PHE A 275 -25.29 -27.83 34.22
C PHE A 275 -24.04 -28.67 34.50
N CYS A 276 -23.09 -28.67 33.58
CA CYS A 276 -21.80 -29.30 33.78
C CYS A 276 -20.77 -28.22 34.08
N TRP A 277 -20.50 -27.95 35.37
CA TRP A 277 -19.48 -27.00 35.84
C TRP A 277 -18.06 -27.49 35.51
N GLY A 278 -17.76 -27.73 34.23
CA GLY A 278 -16.47 -28.24 33.75
C GLY A 278 -16.16 -29.71 34.08
N LEU A 279 -17.08 -30.43 34.74
CA LEU A 279 -16.82 -31.77 35.30
C LEU A 279 -17.53 -32.94 34.58
N CYS A 280 -18.27 -32.68 33.50
CA CYS A 280 -18.94 -33.79 32.82
C CYS A 280 -17.97 -34.56 31.89
N PRO A 281 -17.93 -35.91 31.98
CA PRO A 281 -17.03 -36.78 31.22
C PRO A 281 -17.27 -36.81 29.70
N CYS A 282 -18.16 -36.00 29.15
CA CYS A 282 -18.56 -36.08 27.74
C CYS A 282 -17.42 -35.74 26.78
N LEU A 283 -16.36 -35.08 27.27
CA LEU A 283 -15.13 -34.78 26.53
C LEU A 283 -14.02 -35.84 26.76
N GLU A 284 -14.19 -36.83 27.64
CA GLU A 284 -13.24 -37.95 27.74
C GLU A 284 -13.19 -38.76 26.44
N TRP A 285 -14.27 -38.73 25.64
CA TRP A 285 -14.32 -39.38 24.33
C TRP A 285 -13.55 -38.66 23.22
N LEU A 286 -13.06 -37.44 23.47
CA LEU A 286 -12.32 -36.61 22.52
C LEU A 286 -10.79 -36.61 22.76
N LYS A 287 -10.27 -37.52 23.60
CA LYS A 287 -8.84 -37.79 23.68
C LYS A 287 -8.36 -38.48 22.39
N VAL A 288 -7.92 -37.68 21.42
CA VAL A 288 -7.15 -38.08 20.22
C VAL A 288 -6.04 -37.06 20.00
#